data_AF-A0AAJ4Y4W4-F1
#
_entry.id   AF-A0AAJ4Y4W4-F1
#
_cell.length_a   1.000
_cell.length_b   1.000
_cell.length_c   1.000
_cell.angle_alpha   90.00
_cell.angle_beta   90.00
_cell.angle_gamma   90.00
#
_symmetry.space_group_name_H-M   'P 1'
#
loop_
_entity.id
_entity.type
_entity.pdbx_description
1 polymer ?
#
loop_
_entity_poly.entity_id
_entity_poly.type
_entity_poly.pdbx_seq_one_letter_code
_entity_poly.pdbx_strand_id
1 'polypeptide(L)'
;MNLTIDSLAPALAAVMATVSVTPDGRHATIGDEKLDADTPQKLAQQLSGMLYQLVHAGRDKPETSRPRTLRDPDFDRTLAEAMPHTSTLARATVLERAADGSLLASLDGLRVVLPGDVLTTELPESLPAQVAIRMPAARPALSTGFFLTDGSAGTGTGGPHTLRMYVHVATADAAPTVWHGVLSYLEERSVPYRAKITSSPQMFPRRDALVVYLGPQGRQAAPGLAACAAALPGLGRATSPFAHEVAPGVAVAWEPQDQRPGTRSLSFGEHRSGALAEALVKHAVRTDGVGRSATVEESFLNAGIDPLAPGRNLASRPCPASA
;
A
#
# COMPACT_ATOMS: atom_id res chain seq x y z
N MET A 1 -30.65 11.47 -27.87
CA MET A 1 -30.10 10.27 -27.22
C MET A 1 -28.98 10.75 -26.31
N ASN A 2 -29.28 11.06 -25.04
CA ASN A 2 -28.26 11.50 -24.09
C ASN A 2 -27.41 10.29 -23.75
N LEU A 3 -26.22 10.23 -24.33
CA LEU A 3 -25.15 9.36 -23.85
C LEU A 3 -24.78 9.90 -22.47
N THR A 4 -25.35 9.32 -21.42
CA THR A 4 -24.85 9.50 -20.06
C THR A 4 -23.42 8.95 -20.07
N ILE A 5 -22.43 9.82 -20.18
CA ILE A 5 -21.03 9.42 -19.97
C ILE A 5 -20.98 9.04 -18.49
N ASP A 6 -20.73 7.75 -18.20
CA ASP A 6 -20.51 7.29 -16.84
C ASP A 6 -19.34 8.09 -16.25
N SER A 7 -19.59 8.88 -15.20
CA SER A 7 -18.59 9.74 -14.59
C SER A 7 -17.76 9.04 -13.51
N LEU A 8 -18.02 7.76 -13.28
CA LEU A 8 -17.36 6.92 -12.29
C LEU A 8 -16.96 5.57 -12.90
N ALA A 9 -15.88 4.97 -12.39
CA ALA A 9 -15.48 3.62 -12.75
C ALA A 9 -16.60 2.61 -12.42
N PRO A 10 -16.88 1.61 -13.28
CA PRO A 10 -17.92 0.61 -13.04
C PRO A 10 -17.77 -0.14 -11.70
N ALA A 11 -16.53 -0.47 -11.32
CA ALA A 11 -16.23 -1.13 -10.04
C ALA A 11 -16.56 -0.24 -8.83
N LEU A 12 -16.37 1.08 -8.96
CA LEU A 12 -16.74 2.06 -7.93
C LEU A 12 -18.26 2.18 -7.81
N ALA A 13 -18.97 2.24 -8.94
CA ALA A 13 -20.44 2.26 -8.95
C ALA A 13 -21.03 1.01 -8.31
N ALA A 14 -20.44 -0.17 -8.57
CA ALA A 14 -20.84 -1.43 -7.93
C ALA A 14 -20.64 -1.39 -6.41
N VAL A 15 -19.53 -0.84 -5.91
CA VAL A 15 -19.32 -0.64 -4.47
C VAL A 15 -20.35 0.34 -3.89
N MET A 16 -20.64 1.45 -4.58
CA MET A 16 -21.63 2.41 -4.11
C MET A 16 -23.03 1.78 -3.98
N ALA A 17 -23.40 0.88 -4.88
CA ALA A 17 -24.68 0.19 -4.83
C ALA A 17 -24.87 -0.66 -3.56
N THR A 18 -23.78 -1.11 -2.91
CA THR A 18 -23.87 -1.89 -1.67
C THR A 18 -23.91 -1.04 -0.40
N VAL A 19 -23.69 0.28 -0.54
CA VAL A 19 -23.65 1.21 0.59
C VAL A 19 -24.90 2.08 0.63
N SER A 20 -25.52 2.19 1.80
CA SER A 20 -26.58 3.16 2.07
C SER A 20 -26.19 4.07 3.23
N VAL A 21 -26.62 5.33 3.19
CA VAL A 21 -26.41 6.31 4.27
C VAL A 21 -27.73 7.05 4.47
N THR A 22 -28.19 7.16 5.72
CA THR A 22 -29.44 7.86 6.04
C THR A 22 -29.30 9.37 5.87
N PRO A 23 -30.39 10.12 5.58
CA PRO A 23 -30.32 11.57 5.31
C PRO A 23 -29.76 12.44 6.45
N ASP A 24 -29.78 11.95 7.70
CA ASP A 24 -29.17 12.63 8.84
C ASP A 24 -27.63 12.45 8.89
N GLY A 25 -27.09 11.58 8.04
CA GLY A 25 -25.67 11.23 8.00
C GLY A 25 -25.20 10.49 9.24
N ARG A 26 -26.08 9.81 9.98
CA ARG A 26 -25.72 9.15 11.26
C ARG A 26 -25.79 7.64 11.23
N HIS A 27 -26.45 7.06 10.23
CA HIS A 27 -26.51 5.63 10.03
C HIS A 27 -26.08 5.26 8.62
N ALA A 28 -25.36 4.15 8.49
CA ALA A 28 -25.00 3.59 7.20
C ALA A 28 -25.10 2.07 7.20
N THR A 29 -25.27 1.50 6.02
CA THR A 29 -25.12 0.06 5.80
C THR A 29 -24.13 -0.21 4.68
N ILE A 30 -23.41 -1.32 4.77
CA ILE A 30 -22.60 -1.89 3.69
C ILE A 30 -22.82 -3.39 3.65
N GLY A 31 -23.58 -3.86 2.65
CA GLY A 31 -24.15 -5.20 2.69
C GLY A 31 -25.01 -5.37 3.96
N ASP A 32 -24.68 -6.40 4.76
CA ASP A 32 -25.39 -6.72 6.01
C ASP A 32 -24.86 -5.95 7.23
N GLU A 33 -23.72 -5.28 7.10
CA GLU A 33 -23.08 -4.55 8.20
C GLU A 33 -23.73 -3.19 8.42
N LYS A 34 -23.99 -2.85 9.69
CA LYS A 34 -24.64 -1.60 10.09
C LYS A 34 -23.68 -0.74 10.90
N LEU A 35 -23.71 0.57 10.65
CA LEU A 35 -22.93 1.58 11.35
C LEU A 35 -23.86 2.63 11.96
N ASP A 36 -23.47 3.07 13.15
CA ASP A 36 -24.18 4.08 13.94
C ASP A 36 -23.18 5.06 14.54
N ALA A 37 -23.44 6.35 14.37
CA ALA A 37 -22.59 7.41 14.88
C ALA A 37 -23.38 8.66 15.27
N ASP A 38 -22.90 9.33 16.30
CA ASP A 38 -23.53 10.56 16.82
C ASP A 38 -23.41 11.75 15.86
N THR A 39 -22.46 11.70 14.92
CA THR A 39 -22.18 12.78 13.97
C THR A 39 -21.83 12.24 12.58
N PRO A 40 -22.12 13.01 11.50
CA PRO A 40 -21.68 12.68 10.14
C PRO A 40 -20.17 12.45 10.01
N GLN A 41 -19.36 13.23 10.72
CA GLN A 41 -17.91 13.09 10.68
C GLN A 41 -17.47 11.74 11.26
N LYS A 42 -18.07 11.32 12.39
CA LYS A 42 -17.80 10.03 13.02
C LYS A 42 -18.31 8.88 12.15
N LEU A 43 -19.47 9.04 11.50
CA LEU A 43 -19.96 8.05 10.53
C LEU A 43 -18.99 7.89 9.35
N ALA A 44 -18.51 8.98 8.77
CA ALA A 44 -17.54 8.92 7.66
C ALA A 44 -16.25 8.20 8.07
N GLN A 45 -15.77 8.43 9.29
CA GLN A 45 -14.58 7.76 9.81
C GLN A 45 -14.80 6.25 10.01
N GLN A 46 -15.94 5.84 10.57
CA GLN A 46 -16.30 4.42 10.73
C GLN A 46 -16.52 3.74 9.37
N LEU A 47 -17.25 4.39 8.46
CA LEU A 47 -17.53 3.89 7.12
C LEU A 47 -16.25 3.75 6.30
N SER A 48 -15.29 4.67 6.45
CA SER A 48 -13.96 4.56 5.85
C SER A 48 -13.24 3.29 6.29
N GLY A 49 -13.21 3.01 7.59
CA GLY A 49 -12.61 1.79 8.12
C GLY A 49 -13.31 0.51 7.64
N MET A 50 -14.64 0.54 7.52
CA MET A 50 -15.44 -0.58 7.04
C MET A 50 -15.21 -0.84 5.53
N LEU A 51 -15.21 0.22 4.72
CA LEU A 51 -14.86 0.16 3.29
C LEU A 51 -13.43 -0.36 3.10
N TYR A 52 -12.48 0.06 3.93
CA TYR A 52 -11.12 -0.49 3.86
C TYR A 52 -11.12 -2.00 4.08
N GLN A 53 -11.79 -2.49 5.12
CA GLN A 53 -11.79 -3.92 5.46
C GLN A 53 -12.52 -4.78 4.41
N LEU A 54 -13.74 -4.41 4.05
CA LEU A 54 -14.60 -5.22 3.19
C LEU A 54 -14.30 -5.03 1.69
N VAL A 55 -13.97 -3.81 1.27
CA VAL A 55 -13.80 -3.47 -0.14
C VAL A 55 -12.34 -3.52 -0.57
N HIS A 56 -11.46 -2.82 0.14
CA HIS A 56 -10.05 -2.77 -0.26
C HIS A 56 -9.31 -4.06 0.10
N ALA A 57 -9.27 -4.41 1.39
CA ALA A 57 -8.60 -5.61 1.88
C ALA A 57 -9.36 -6.89 1.47
N GLY A 58 -10.68 -6.79 1.28
CA GLY A 58 -11.50 -7.90 0.77
C GLY A 58 -11.84 -8.95 1.82
N ARG A 59 -11.95 -8.57 3.09
CA ARG A 59 -12.40 -9.47 4.16
C ARG A 59 -13.88 -9.82 3.96
N ASP A 60 -14.23 -11.06 4.26
CA ASP A 60 -15.63 -11.51 4.23
C ASP A 60 -16.49 -10.85 5.31
N LYS A 61 -15.88 -10.54 6.46
CA LYS A 61 -16.51 -9.90 7.61
C LYS A 61 -15.56 -8.87 8.24
N PRO A 62 -16.09 -7.81 8.87
CA PRO A 62 -15.26 -6.90 9.61
C PRO A 62 -14.64 -7.57 10.83
N GLU A 63 -13.48 -7.10 11.25
CA GLU A 63 -12.89 -7.50 12.51
C GLU A 63 -13.78 -7.04 13.67
N THR A 64 -14.43 -8.01 14.33
CA THR A 64 -15.27 -7.79 15.50
C THR A 64 -14.45 -7.54 16.78
N SER A 65 -13.18 -7.95 16.78
CA SER A 65 -12.22 -7.70 17.85
C SER A 65 -10.84 -7.44 17.27
N ARG A 66 -10.19 -6.36 17.72
CA ARG A 66 -8.78 -6.12 17.35
C ARG A 66 -7.92 -7.19 18.01
N PRO A 67 -7.13 -7.95 17.23
CA PRO A 67 -6.14 -8.86 17.81
C PRO A 67 -5.24 -8.11 18.78
N ARG A 68 -4.85 -8.77 19.89
CA ARG A 68 -3.88 -8.19 20.85
C ARG A 68 -2.56 -7.81 20.16
N THR A 69 -2.20 -8.54 19.10
CA THR A 69 -1.07 -8.27 18.24
C THR A 69 -1.45 -8.55 16.79
N LEU A 70 -1.07 -7.64 15.88
CA LEU A 70 -1.16 -7.86 14.43
C LEU A 70 0.12 -8.52 13.87
N ARG A 71 0.97 -9.01 14.77
CA ARG A 71 2.29 -9.57 14.48
C ARG A 71 2.40 -10.95 15.12
N ASP A 72 2.87 -11.90 14.33
CA ASP A 72 3.23 -13.24 14.75
C ASP A 72 4.76 -13.43 14.55
N PRO A 73 5.56 -13.50 15.63
CA PRO A 73 7.02 -13.62 15.52
C PRO A 73 7.50 -14.89 14.81
N ASP A 74 6.77 -16.00 14.89
CA ASP A 74 7.16 -17.26 14.25
C ASP A 74 6.87 -17.19 12.74
N PHE A 75 5.76 -16.55 12.38
CA PHE A 75 5.47 -16.26 10.99
C PHE A 75 6.45 -15.25 10.40
N ASP A 76 6.81 -14.18 11.12
CA ASP A 76 7.87 -13.24 10.70
C ASP A 76 9.20 -13.95 10.41
N ARG A 77 9.59 -14.92 11.24
CA ARG A 77 10.81 -15.71 11.01
C ARG A 77 10.71 -16.54 9.74
N THR A 78 9.56 -17.19 9.51
CA THR A 78 9.29 -17.94 8.28
C THR A 78 9.39 -17.05 7.04
N LEU A 79 8.83 -15.83 7.11
CA LEU A 79 8.90 -14.85 6.03
C LEU A 79 10.32 -14.33 5.80
N ALA A 80 11.11 -14.15 6.86
CA ALA A 80 12.51 -13.74 6.77
C ALA A 80 13.39 -14.84 6.16
N GLU A 81 13.18 -16.10 6.52
CA GLU A 81 13.87 -17.27 5.94
C GLU A 81 13.54 -17.46 4.46
N ALA A 82 12.33 -17.07 4.04
CA ALA A 82 11.91 -17.09 2.64
C ALA A 82 12.49 -15.94 1.79
N MET A 83 13.14 -14.93 2.38
CA MET A 83 13.72 -13.83 1.61
C MET A 83 14.93 -14.32 0.79
N PRO A 84 15.06 -13.93 -0.48
CA PRO A 84 16.21 -14.29 -1.32
C PRO A 84 17.50 -13.52 -0.99
N HIS A 85 17.44 -12.55 -0.08
CA HIS A 85 18.54 -11.70 0.34
C HIS A 85 18.40 -11.32 1.82
N THR A 86 19.50 -10.98 2.48
CA THR A 86 19.50 -10.60 3.91
C THR A 86 19.86 -9.14 4.15
N SER A 87 20.36 -8.45 3.13
CA SER A 87 20.88 -7.09 3.25
C SER A 87 20.38 -6.17 2.15
N THR A 88 20.15 -4.89 2.50
CA THR A 88 19.84 -3.80 1.58
C THR A 88 21.00 -2.81 1.52
N LEU A 89 21.20 -2.19 0.36
CA LEU A 89 22.01 -0.99 0.25
C LEU A 89 21.24 0.23 0.77
N ALA A 90 21.89 1.04 1.59
CA ALA A 90 21.41 2.33 2.06
C ALA A 90 22.49 3.40 1.86
N ARG A 91 22.08 4.67 1.88
CA ARG A 91 23.01 5.81 1.84
C ARG A 91 23.10 6.43 3.22
N ALA A 92 24.32 6.67 3.67
CA ALA A 92 24.58 7.41 4.90
C ALA A 92 25.59 8.53 4.61
N THR A 93 25.52 9.60 5.40
CA THR A 93 26.56 10.64 5.41
C THR A 93 27.44 10.39 6.61
N VAL A 94 28.66 9.88 6.41
CA VAL A 94 29.63 9.73 7.48
C VAL A 94 30.12 11.11 7.89
N LEU A 95 30.05 11.40 9.19
CA LEU A 95 30.40 12.67 9.80
C LEU A 95 31.79 12.59 10.42
N GLU A 96 32.08 11.50 11.13
CA GLU A 96 33.34 11.29 11.83
C GLU A 96 33.73 9.81 11.83
N ARG A 97 35.04 9.53 11.89
CA ARG A 97 35.58 8.19 12.09
C ARG A 97 36.28 8.14 13.44
N ALA A 98 35.85 7.23 14.30
CA ALA A 98 36.46 7.03 15.60
C ALA A 98 37.76 6.21 15.48
N ALA A 99 38.61 6.30 16.52
CA ALA A 99 39.90 5.59 16.57
C ALA A 99 39.75 4.06 16.56
N ASP A 100 38.61 3.54 17.04
CA ASP A 100 38.28 2.11 17.02
C ASP A 100 37.74 1.61 15.67
N GLY A 101 37.66 2.50 14.68
CA GLY A 101 37.17 2.19 13.33
C GLY A 101 35.66 2.30 13.16
N SER A 102 34.90 2.63 14.21
CA SER A 102 33.46 2.94 14.10
C SER A 102 33.22 4.28 13.40
N LEU A 103 32.03 4.44 12.84
CA LEU A 103 31.65 5.60 12.03
C LEU A 103 30.44 6.28 12.67
N LEU A 104 30.57 7.57 13.00
CA LEU A 104 29.41 8.41 13.30
C LEU A 104 28.82 8.87 11.97
N ALA A 105 27.58 8.50 11.67
CA ALA A 105 26.92 8.83 10.41
C ALA A 105 25.51 9.40 10.62
N SER A 106 25.07 10.22 9.66
CA SER A 106 23.67 10.58 9.49
C SER A 106 23.00 9.59 8.53
N LEU A 107 21.97 8.90 9.01
CA LEU A 107 21.16 7.95 8.25
C LEU A 107 19.69 8.31 8.46
N ASP A 108 18.98 8.64 7.39
CA ASP A 108 17.57 9.05 7.43
C ASP A 108 17.27 10.17 8.46
N GLY A 109 18.22 11.10 8.62
CA GLY A 109 18.13 12.23 9.56
C GLY A 109 18.48 11.88 11.01
N LEU A 110 18.81 10.63 11.30
CA LEU A 110 19.26 10.16 12.61
C LEU A 110 20.79 10.08 12.65
N ARG A 111 21.38 10.43 13.80
CA ARG A 111 22.80 10.16 14.07
C ARG A 111 22.95 8.76 14.64
N VAL A 112 23.74 7.94 13.97
CA VAL A 112 23.96 6.53 14.30
C VAL A 112 25.47 6.23 14.35
N VAL A 113 25.85 5.29 15.20
CA VAL A 113 27.20 4.71 15.19
C VAL A 113 27.13 3.42 14.40
N LEU A 114 27.91 3.35 13.32
CA LEU A 114 27.99 2.19 12.44
C LEU A 114 29.33 1.47 12.63
N PRO A 115 29.35 0.13 12.65
CA PRO A 115 30.58 -0.64 12.50
C PRO A 115 31.27 -0.28 11.18
N GLY A 116 32.61 -0.32 11.13
CA GLY A 116 33.36 0.04 9.92
C GLY A 116 33.18 -0.93 8.74
N ASP A 117 32.77 -2.17 9.00
CA ASP A 117 32.57 -3.24 8.02
C ASP A 117 31.24 -3.14 7.25
N VAL A 118 30.35 -2.22 7.61
CA VAL A 118 29.11 -1.98 6.86
C VAL A 118 29.34 -1.21 5.56
N LEU A 119 30.51 -0.58 5.38
CA LEU A 119 30.85 0.16 4.18
C LEU A 119 30.94 -0.78 2.97
N THR A 120 30.28 -0.40 1.87
CA THR A 120 30.41 -1.14 0.60
C THR A 120 31.39 -0.48 -0.37
N THR A 121 31.91 0.69 -0.01
CA THR A 121 32.88 1.49 -0.77
C THR A 121 33.93 2.03 0.20
N GLU A 122 35.12 2.35 -0.30
CA GLU A 122 36.13 3.03 0.52
C GLU A 122 35.59 4.37 1.04
N LEU A 123 35.93 4.69 2.30
CA LEU A 123 35.54 5.95 2.92
C LEU A 123 36.48 7.06 2.41
N PRO A 124 35.95 8.18 1.87
CA PRO A 124 36.79 9.32 1.51
C PRO A 124 37.55 9.90 2.71
N GLU A 125 38.75 10.43 2.46
CA GLU A 125 39.55 11.09 3.51
C GLU A 125 38.88 12.37 4.04
N SER A 126 38.15 13.09 3.19
CA SER A 126 37.42 14.30 3.57
C SER A 126 36.01 13.95 4.06
N LEU A 127 35.67 14.44 5.25
CA LEU A 127 34.35 14.31 5.86
C LEU A 127 33.69 15.71 6.03
N PRO A 128 32.35 15.80 5.96
CA PRO A 128 31.38 14.70 5.79
C PRO A 128 31.34 14.13 4.37
N ALA A 129 31.11 12.83 4.24
CA ALA A 129 31.05 12.13 2.95
C ALA A 129 29.81 11.22 2.84
N GLN A 130 29.18 11.21 1.66
CA GLN A 130 28.10 10.27 1.37
C GLN A 130 28.69 8.94 0.92
N VAL A 131 28.30 7.85 1.56
CA VAL A 131 28.74 6.48 1.27
C VAL A 131 27.55 5.54 1.15
N ALA A 132 27.76 4.43 0.46
CA ALA A 132 26.85 3.31 0.47
C ALA A 132 27.21 2.35 1.61
N ILE A 133 26.19 1.92 2.36
CA ILE A 133 26.33 0.98 3.48
C ILE A 133 25.40 -0.21 3.28
N ARG A 134 25.79 -1.34 3.84
CA ARG A 134 24.98 -2.56 3.92
C ARG A 134 24.26 -2.60 5.25
N MET A 135 22.94 -2.67 5.19
CA MET A 135 22.06 -2.80 6.35
C MET A 135 21.26 -4.10 6.26
N PRO A 136 20.74 -4.65 7.37
CA PRO A 136 19.75 -5.73 7.29
C PRO A 136 18.62 -5.34 6.33
N ALA A 137 18.08 -6.27 5.55
CA ALA A 137 16.96 -5.98 4.62
C ALA A 137 15.59 -6.03 5.32
N ALA A 138 15.46 -6.88 6.34
CA ALA A 138 14.23 -7.04 7.09
C ALA A 138 13.96 -5.85 8.03
N ARG A 139 12.69 -5.44 8.12
CA ARG A 139 12.17 -4.35 8.94
C ARG A 139 10.90 -4.80 9.67
N PRO A 140 10.98 -5.85 10.51
CA PRO A 140 9.82 -6.30 11.27
C PRO A 140 9.29 -5.15 12.15
N ALA A 141 7.97 -5.09 12.33
CA ALA A 141 7.26 -4.07 13.12
C ALA A 141 7.36 -2.61 12.62
N LEU A 142 8.01 -2.33 11.48
CA LEU A 142 8.04 -0.97 10.92
C LEU A 142 6.68 -0.55 10.33
N SER A 143 5.92 -1.51 9.80
CA SER A 143 4.56 -1.29 9.29
C SER A 143 3.58 -2.13 10.10
N THR A 144 2.62 -1.49 10.75
CA THR A 144 1.63 -2.16 11.60
C THR A 144 0.90 -3.25 10.82
N GLY A 145 0.99 -4.50 11.31
CA GLY A 145 0.37 -5.67 10.67
C GLY A 145 1.16 -6.26 9.50
N PHE A 146 2.33 -5.73 9.17
CA PHE A 146 3.12 -6.21 8.04
C PHE A 146 4.59 -6.48 8.42
N PHE A 147 5.14 -7.53 7.84
CA PHE A 147 6.57 -7.77 7.74
C PHE A 147 7.08 -7.04 6.51
N LEU A 148 8.02 -6.12 6.70
CA LEU A 148 8.51 -5.23 5.64
C LEU A 148 9.96 -5.55 5.29
N THR A 149 10.31 -5.41 4.01
CA THR A 149 11.68 -5.55 3.53
C THR A 149 12.02 -4.51 2.46
N ASP A 150 13.32 -4.19 2.40
CA ASP A 150 13.94 -3.41 1.34
C ASP A 150 14.74 -4.35 0.43
N GLY A 151 14.66 -4.17 -0.89
CA GLY A 151 15.41 -4.97 -1.87
C GLY A 151 16.92 -4.81 -1.73
N SER A 152 17.71 -5.77 -2.23
CA SER A 152 19.17 -5.74 -2.02
C SER A 152 19.84 -4.51 -2.65
N ALA A 153 19.31 -4.05 -3.78
CA ALA A 153 19.74 -2.84 -4.48
C ALA A 153 19.26 -1.53 -3.81
N GLY A 154 18.57 -1.61 -2.67
CA GLY A 154 17.93 -0.48 -1.99
C GLY A 154 16.44 -0.35 -2.29
N THR A 155 15.80 0.65 -1.70
CA THR A 155 14.34 0.79 -1.74
C THR A 155 13.82 1.31 -3.09
N GLY A 156 14.56 2.23 -3.71
CA GLY A 156 14.10 3.00 -4.86
C GLY A 156 12.90 3.93 -4.61
N THR A 157 12.26 3.91 -3.43
CA THR A 157 10.94 4.51 -3.17
C THR A 157 10.96 5.97 -2.68
N GLY A 158 12.11 6.65 -2.70
CA GLY A 158 12.26 8.02 -2.20
C GLY A 158 11.79 9.14 -3.16
N GLY A 159 11.19 8.80 -4.31
CA GLY A 159 10.81 9.76 -5.34
C GLY A 159 9.30 9.87 -5.56
N PRO A 160 8.82 10.92 -6.27
CA PRO A 160 7.40 11.07 -6.57
C PRO A 160 6.90 9.92 -7.46
N HIS A 161 5.60 9.64 -7.35
CA HIS A 161 4.88 8.65 -8.15
C HIS A 161 5.24 7.18 -7.85
N THR A 162 5.51 6.75 -6.62
CA THR A 162 5.69 5.31 -6.34
C THR A 162 4.49 4.48 -6.85
N LEU A 163 4.77 3.40 -7.58
CA LEU A 163 3.75 2.46 -8.05
C LEU A 163 3.65 1.33 -7.02
N ARG A 164 2.44 1.03 -6.58
CA ARG A 164 2.13 -0.08 -5.68
C ARG A 164 1.58 -1.23 -6.51
N MET A 165 2.11 -2.43 -6.32
CA MET A 165 1.51 -3.67 -6.79
C MET A 165 0.98 -4.45 -5.59
N TYR A 166 -0.28 -4.85 -5.65
CA TYR A 166 -0.96 -5.68 -4.67
C TYR A 166 -1.05 -7.09 -5.19
N VAL A 167 -0.75 -8.06 -4.35
CA VAL A 167 -0.91 -9.49 -4.65
C VAL A 167 -1.84 -10.09 -3.59
N HIS A 168 -2.95 -10.64 -4.07
CA HIS A 168 -3.93 -11.33 -3.25
C HIS A 168 -3.41 -12.72 -2.89
N VAL A 169 -2.92 -12.87 -1.67
CA VAL A 169 -2.50 -14.16 -1.13
C VAL A 169 -3.68 -14.80 -0.41
N ALA A 170 -4.06 -16.01 -0.81
CA ALA A 170 -5.27 -16.68 -0.32
C ALA A 170 -5.10 -17.29 1.06
N THR A 171 -3.90 -17.80 1.39
CA THR A 171 -3.65 -18.50 2.65
C THR A 171 -2.29 -18.13 3.24
N ALA A 172 -2.18 -18.24 4.56
CA ALA A 172 -0.91 -18.05 5.25
C ALA A 172 0.15 -19.07 4.81
N ASP A 173 -0.24 -20.31 4.51
CA ASP A 173 0.66 -21.37 4.06
C ASP A 173 1.31 -21.05 2.69
N ALA A 174 0.59 -20.37 1.81
CA ALA A 174 1.13 -19.94 0.52
C ALA A 174 2.04 -18.71 0.61
N ALA A 175 1.95 -17.95 1.71
CA ALA A 175 2.60 -16.65 1.85
C ALA A 175 4.13 -16.71 1.69
N PRO A 176 4.88 -17.66 2.30
CA PRO A 176 6.34 -17.74 2.11
C PRO A 176 6.73 -18.03 0.65
N THR A 177 5.99 -18.90 -0.04
CA THR A 177 6.25 -19.21 -1.46
C THR A 177 5.98 -18.02 -2.36
N VAL A 178 4.83 -17.34 -2.19
CA VAL A 178 4.49 -16.14 -2.98
C VAL A 178 5.48 -15.01 -2.70
N TRP A 179 5.81 -14.79 -1.43
CA TRP A 179 6.81 -13.82 -0.99
C TRP A 179 8.16 -14.08 -1.66
N HIS A 180 8.71 -15.29 -1.52
CA HIS A 180 9.98 -15.67 -2.13
C HIS A 180 9.98 -15.47 -3.65
N GLY A 181 8.94 -15.94 -4.35
CA GLY A 181 8.84 -15.84 -5.82
C GLY A 181 8.81 -14.40 -6.31
N VAL A 182 7.97 -13.56 -5.68
CA VAL A 182 7.86 -12.13 -6.02
C VAL A 182 9.19 -11.39 -5.79
N LEU A 183 9.84 -11.63 -4.65
CA LEU A 183 11.12 -10.98 -4.34
C LEU A 183 12.23 -11.47 -5.27
N SER A 184 12.31 -12.78 -5.53
CA SER A 184 13.35 -13.36 -6.38
C SER A 184 13.29 -12.81 -7.80
N TYR A 185 12.09 -12.63 -8.37
CA TYR A 185 11.93 -11.98 -9.67
C TYR A 185 12.59 -10.60 -9.73
N LEU A 186 12.44 -9.80 -8.66
CA LEU A 186 12.99 -8.44 -8.57
C LEU A 186 14.50 -8.46 -8.33
N GLU A 187 14.98 -9.36 -7.46
CA GLU A 187 16.41 -9.50 -7.14
C GLU A 187 17.22 -10.00 -8.33
N GLU A 188 16.72 -10.98 -9.09
CA GLU A 188 17.36 -11.47 -10.33
C GLU A 188 17.58 -10.36 -11.37
N ARG A 189 16.79 -9.28 -11.27
CA ARG A 189 16.83 -8.12 -12.18
C ARG A 189 17.44 -6.89 -11.53
N SER A 190 17.97 -7.01 -10.32
CA SER A 190 18.54 -5.92 -9.53
C SER A 190 17.59 -4.71 -9.41
N VAL A 191 16.29 -4.96 -9.36
CA VAL A 191 15.28 -3.90 -9.27
C VAL A 191 15.25 -3.36 -7.84
N PRO A 192 15.42 -2.05 -7.60
CA PRO A 192 15.20 -1.48 -6.28
C PRO A 192 13.71 -1.47 -5.94
N TYR A 193 13.36 -1.97 -4.75
CA TYR A 193 11.98 -2.00 -4.27
C TYR A 193 11.91 -1.95 -2.75
N ARG A 194 10.72 -1.62 -2.25
CA ARG A 194 10.29 -1.96 -0.89
C ARG A 194 9.10 -2.89 -1.00
N ALA A 195 9.02 -3.91 -0.17
CA ALA A 195 7.89 -4.82 -0.16
C ALA A 195 7.42 -5.06 1.26
N LYS A 196 6.14 -5.39 1.41
CA LYS A 196 5.60 -5.81 2.68
C LYS A 196 4.60 -6.94 2.48
N ILE A 197 4.52 -7.84 3.44
CA ILE A 197 3.54 -8.91 3.48
C ILE A 197 2.93 -8.99 4.88
N THR A 198 1.68 -9.40 4.94
CA THR A 198 0.90 -9.58 6.17
C THR A 198 1.70 -10.39 7.20
N SER A 199 1.82 -9.89 8.44
CA SER A 199 2.68 -10.46 9.51
C SER A 199 1.94 -11.44 10.44
N SER A 200 0.68 -11.77 10.16
CA SER A 200 -0.10 -12.72 10.95
C SER A 200 -0.92 -13.66 10.07
N PRO A 201 -0.89 -14.98 10.31
CA PRO A 201 -1.72 -15.95 9.58
C PRO A 201 -3.22 -15.65 9.62
N GLN A 202 -3.71 -15.03 10.71
CA GLN A 202 -5.14 -14.72 10.91
C GLN A 202 -5.65 -13.58 10.02
N MET A 203 -4.75 -12.89 9.32
CA MET A 203 -5.10 -11.80 8.43
C MET A 203 -5.24 -12.25 6.98
N PHE A 204 -5.07 -13.52 6.64
CA PHE A 204 -5.39 -14.06 5.31
C PHE A 204 -6.84 -14.59 5.27
N PRO A 205 -7.50 -14.62 4.10
CA PRO A 205 -7.09 -14.06 2.82
C PRO A 205 -7.22 -12.53 2.79
N ARG A 206 -6.34 -11.86 2.03
CA ARG A 206 -6.45 -10.41 1.76
C ARG A 206 -5.95 -10.05 0.36
N ARG A 207 -6.64 -9.11 -0.27
CA ARG A 207 -6.28 -8.56 -1.60
C ARG A 207 -5.02 -7.71 -1.55
N ASP A 208 -4.72 -7.13 -0.40
CA ASP A 208 -3.52 -6.35 -0.10
C ASP A 208 -2.52 -7.12 0.79
N ALA A 209 -2.60 -8.46 0.78
CA ALA A 209 -1.78 -9.31 1.66
C ALA A 209 -0.29 -9.08 1.44
N LEU A 210 0.15 -8.95 0.18
CA LEU A 210 1.50 -8.57 -0.22
C LEU A 210 1.43 -7.29 -1.06
N VAL A 211 2.30 -6.32 -0.75
CA VAL A 211 2.41 -5.06 -1.49
C VAL A 211 3.86 -4.79 -1.86
N VAL A 212 4.14 -4.60 -3.15
CA VAL A 212 5.44 -4.16 -3.67
C VAL A 212 5.38 -2.70 -4.09
N TYR A 213 6.34 -1.90 -3.64
CA TYR A 213 6.51 -0.50 -3.95
C TYR A 213 7.66 -0.34 -4.93
N LEU A 214 7.33 0.15 -6.13
CA LEU A 214 8.27 0.36 -7.22
C LEU A 214 8.46 1.87 -7.44
N GLY A 215 9.67 2.34 -7.12
CA GLY A 215 10.13 3.67 -7.47
C GLY A 215 10.36 3.85 -8.97
N PRO A 216 10.68 5.07 -9.46
CA PRO A 216 10.84 5.37 -10.89
C PRO A 216 11.68 4.35 -11.66
N GLN A 217 12.77 3.87 -11.08
CA GLN A 217 13.71 2.92 -11.69
C GLN A 217 13.13 1.50 -11.82
N GLY A 218 12.21 1.11 -10.93
CA GLY A 218 11.66 -0.24 -10.89
C GLY A 218 10.32 -0.43 -11.60
N ARG A 219 9.60 0.65 -11.95
CA ARG A 219 8.22 0.54 -12.49
C ARG A 219 8.11 -0.24 -13.79
N GLN A 220 9.16 -0.20 -14.61
CA GLN A 220 9.21 -0.98 -15.86
C GLN A 220 9.14 -2.49 -15.62
N ALA A 221 9.49 -2.96 -14.42
CA ALA A 221 9.38 -4.37 -14.06
C ALA A 221 7.94 -4.81 -13.78
N ALA A 222 6.98 -3.87 -13.63
CA ALA A 222 5.63 -4.18 -13.18
C ALA A 222 4.87 -5.19 -14.07
N PRO A 223 4.87 -5.11 -15.41
CA PRO A 223 4.17 -6.11 -16.23
C PRO A 223 4.71 -7.53 -16.03
N GLY A 224 6.04 -7.69 -16.06
CA GLY A 224 6.66 -9.01 -15.87
C GLY A 224 6.54 -9.51 -14.42
N LEU A 225 6.56 -8.61 -13.44
CA LEU A 225 6.30 -8.97 -12.04
C LEU A 225 4.85 -9.44 -11.86
N ALA A 226 3.88 -8.79 -12.50
CA ALA A 226 2.48 -9.19 -12.44
C ALA A 226 2.27 -10.58 -13.05
N ALA A 227 2.88 -10.84 -14.21
CA ALA A 227 2.85 -12.15 -14.84
C ALA A 227 3.53 -13.23 -13.97
N CYS A 228 4.67 -12.90 -13.35
CA CYS A 228 5.34 -13.79 -12.40
C CYS A 228 4.46 -14.10 -11.19
N ALA A 229 3.89 -13.09 -10.54
CA ALA A 229 3.02 -13.26 -9.39
C ALA A 229 1.77 -14.09 -9.73
N ALA A 230 1.13 -13.82 -10.88
CA ALA A 230 -0.07 -14.54 -11.32
C ALA A 230 0.18 -16.03 -11.64
N ALA A 231 1.43 -16.41 -11.92
CA ALA A 231 1.82 -17.79 -12.17
C ALA A 231 2.14 -18.59 -10.88
N LEU A 232 2.27 -17.92 -9.74
CA LEU A 232 2.54 -18.58 -8.46
C LEU A 232 1.28 -19.29 -7.93
N PRO A 233 1.43 -20.40 -7.19
CA PRO A 233 0.29 -21.03 -6.53
C PRO A 233 -0.15 -20.22 -5.29
N GLY A 234 -1.40 -20.41 -4.87
CA GLY A 234 -1.91 -19.86 -3.60
C GLY A 234 -2.38 -18.41 -3.67
N LEU A 235 -2.58 -17.86 -4.87
CA LEU A 235 -3.23 -16.56 -5.06
C LEU A 235 -4.75 -16.68 -5.04
N GLY A 236 -5.42 -15.69 -4.45
CA GLY A 236 -6.83 -15.44 -4.69
C GLY A 236 -7.01 -14.68 -6.01
N ARG A 237 -8.22 -14.70 -6.59
CA ARG A 237 -8.47 -14.07 -7.90
C ARG A 237 -8.95 -12.62 -7.83
N ALA A 238 -9.52 -12.21 -6.70
CA ALA A 238 -10.13 -10.89 -6.55
C ALA A 238 -9.07 -9.79 -6.34
N THR A 239 -9.36 -8.59 -6.83
CA THR A 239 -8.56 -7.38 -6.62
C THR A 239 -9.39 -6.30 -5.93
N SER A 240 -8.73 -5.28 -5.36
CA SER A 240 -9.43 -4.13 -4.77
C SER A 240 -10.14 -3.33 -5.88
N PRO A 241 -11.45 -3.00 -5.74
CA PRO A 241 -12.17 -2.15 -6.71
C PRO A 241 -11.56 -0.76 -6.90
N PHE A 242 -10.75 -0.31 -5.94
CA PHE A 242 -10.01 0.94 -6.04
C PHE A 242 -8.71 0.85 -6.86
N ALA A 243 -8.24 -0.35 -7.20
CA ALA A 243 -6.96 -0.56 -7.88
C ALA A 243 -7.19 -1.03 -9.33
N HIS A 244 -6.19 -0.86 -10.20
CA HIS A 244 -6.24 -1.33 -11.58
C HIS A 244 -5.78 -2.78 -11.66
N GLU A 245 -6.67 -3.69 -12.01
CA GLU A 245 -6.32 -5.10 -12.20
C GLU A 245 -5.41 -5.30 -13.42
N VAL A 246 -4.27 -5.96 -13.21
CA VAL A 246 -3.30 -6.28 -14.27
C VAL A 246 -3.21 -7.78 -14.53
N ALA A 247 -3.65 -8.62 -13.59
CA ALA A 247 -3.87 -10.05 -13.74
C ALA A 247 -4.83 -10.52 -12.62
N PRO A 248 -5.44 -11.71 -12.70
CA PRO A 248 -6.26 -12.24 -11.60
C PRO A 248 -5.47 -12.26 -10.28
N GLY A 249 -6.00 -11.60 -9.25
CA GLY A 249 -5.34 -11.49 -7.95
C GLY A 249 -4.20 -10.47 -7.87
N VAL A 250 -3.88 -9.78 -8.96
CA VAL A 250 -2.79 -8.79 -9.02
C VAL A 250 -3.31 -7.47 -9.54
N ALA A 251 -3.13 -6.42 -8.75
CA ALA A 251 -3.53 -5.07 -9.13
C ALA A 251 -2.44 -4.05 -8.86
N VAL A 252 -2.52 -2.91 -9.53
CA VAL A 252 -1.60 -1.78 -9.33
C VAL A 252 -2.34 -0.50 -9.00
N ALA A 253 -1.70 0.37 -8.25
CA ALA A 253 -2.16 1.73 -8.02
C ALA A 253 -1.00 2.68 -7.77
N TRP A 254 -1.18 3.94 -8.07
CA TRP A 254 -0.21 4.97 -7.72
C TRP A 254 -0.34 5.35 -6.24
N GLU A 255 0.79 5.60 -5.59
CA GLU A 255 0.86 6.24 -4.27
C GLU A 255 -0.04 7.49 -4.26
N PRO A 256 -0.96 7.64 -3.28
CA PRO A 256 -1.83 8.80 -3.18
C PRO A 256 -1.07 10.12 -3.22
N GLN A 257 -1.58 11.06 -4.02
CA GLN A 257 -1.06 12.43 -4.09
C GLN A 257 -2.17 13.38 -3.68
N ASP A 258 -2.37 13.46 -2.37
CA ASP A 258 -3.38 14.30 -1.74
C ASP A 258 -2.69 15.31 -0.81
N GLN A 259 -2.93 16.60 -1.05
CA GLN A 259 -2.33 17.69 -0.27
C GLN A 259 -3.22 18.17 0.88
N ARG A 260 -4.44 17.64 1.01
CA ARG A 260 -5.35 18.00 2.09
C ARG A 260 -4.73 17.66 3.47
N PRO A 261 -5.01 18.43 4.54
CA PRO A 261 -4.48 18.12 5.86
C PRO A 261 -4.88 16.71 6.34
N GLY A 262 -3.94 16.00 6.97
CA GLY A 262 -4.20 14.68 7.55
C GLY A 262 -4.19 13.49 6.57
N THR A 263 -3.99 13.71 5.26
CA THR A 263 -4.06 12.63 4.26
C THR A 263 -2.70 12.01 3.89
N ARG A 264 -1.60 12.71 4.16
CA ARG A 264 -0.22 12.31 3.75
C ARG A 264 0.27 10.99 4.36
N SER A 265 -0.27 10.59 5.50
CA SER A 265 0.14 9.36 6.22
C SER A 265 -0.76 8.16 5.95
N LEU A 266 -1.81 8.33 5.15
CA LEU A 266 -2.76 7.26 4.86
C LEU A 266 -2.16 6.26 3.88
N SER A 267 -2.42 4.97 4.09
CA SER A 267 -2.23 3.97 3.05
C SER A 267 -3.17 4.22 1.88
N PHE A 268 -2.91 3.57 0.74
CA PHE A 268 -3.77 3.68 -0.44
C PHE A 268 -5.22 3.31 -0.12
N GLY A 269 -5.42 2.16 0.53
CA GLY A 269 -6.73 1.66 0.88
C GLY A 269 -7.48 2.61 1.80
N GLU A 270 -6.82 3.13 2.84
CA GLU A 270 -7.41 4.11 3.75
C GLU A 270 -7.75 5.40 3.03
N HIS A 271 -6.90 5.86 2.12
CA HIS A 271 -7.15 7.08 1.34
C HIS A 271 -8.37 6.96 0.43
N ARG A 272 -8.46 5.88 -0.36
CA ARG A 272 -9.58 5.68 -1.29
C ARG A 272 -10.89 5.37 -0.55
N SER A 273 -10.82 4.58 0.52
CA SER A 273 -11.99 4.27 1.36
C SER A 273 -12.48 5.51 2.10
N GLY A 274 -11.56 6.36 2.58
CA GLY A 274 -11.86 7.63 3.22
C GLY A 274 -12.54 8.61 2.28
N ALA A 275 -11.99 8.81 1.07
CA ALA A 275 -12.59 9.69 0.07
C ALA A 275 -14.01 9.25 -0.31
N LEU A 276 -14.25 7.93 -0.47
CA LEU A 276 -15.58 7.41 -0.75
C LEU A 276 -16.54 7.60 0.43
N ALA A 277 -16.11 7.26 1.65
CA ALA A 277 -16.92 7.44 2.85
C ALA A 277 -17.34 8.91 3.05
N GLU A 278 -16.38 9.83 2.96
CA GLU A 278 -16.61 11.28 3.04
C GLU A 278 -17.64 11.72 1.99
N ALA A 279 -17.51 11.27 0.75
CA ALA A 279 -18.43 11.62 -0.32
C ALA A 279 -19.86 11.11 -0.09
N LEU A 280 -20.00 9.86 0.38
CA LEU A 280 -21.31 9.26 0.63
C LEU A 280 -22.04 9.93 1.78
N VAL A 281 -21.32 10.27 2.86
CA VAL A 281 -21.90 11.02 3.98
C VAL A 281 -22.20 12.46 3.60
N LYS A 282 -21.29 13.13 2.84
CA LYS A 282 -21.55 14.47 2.28
C LYS A 282 -22.81 14.48 1.42
N HIS A 283 -23.00 13.45 0.59
CA HIS A 283 -24.21 13.32 -0.22
C HIS A 283 -25.48 13.15 0.63
N ALA A 284 -25.41 12.43 1.74
CA ALA A 284 -26.58 12.18 2.56
C ALA A 284 -27.12 13.45 3.25
N VAL A 285 -26.22 14.36 3.65
CA VAL A 285 -26.59 15.57 4.42
C VAL A 285 -26.74 16.84 3.58
N ARG A 286 -26.47 16.78 2.27
CA ARG A 286 -26.58 17.97 1.39
C ARG A 286 -28.04 18.24 1.00
N THR A 287 -28.38 19.52 0.84
CA THR A 287 -29.75 19.97 0.54
C THR A 287 -29.91 20.58 -0.86
N ASP A 288 -28.84 20.67 -1.63
CA ASP A 288 -28.78 21.32 -2.94
C ASP A 288 -29.18 20.41 -4.13
N GLY A 289 -29.62 19.17 -3.84
CA GLY A 289 -30.17 18.25 -4.84
C GLY A 289 -29.16 17.60 -5.77
N VAL A 290 -27.85 17.81 -5.57
CA VAL A 290 -26.82 17.18 -6.41
C VAL A 290 -26.77 15.66 -6.17
N GLY A 291 -26.76 14.91 -7.27
CA GLY A 291 -26.81 13.46 -7.25
C GLY A 291 -25.62 12.79 -6.56
N ARG A 292 -25.84 11.53 -6.17
CA ARG A 292 -24.85 10.71 -5.46
C ARG A 292 -23.54 10.55 -6.24
N SER A 293 -23.63 10.19 -7.53
CA SER A 293 -22.44 9.98 -8.38
C SER A 293 -21.65 11.27 -8.58
N ALA A 294 -22.33 12.39 -8.83
CA ALA A 294 -21.70 13.70 -8.96
C ALA A 294 -21.00 14.14 -7.65
N THR A 295 -21.57 13.79 -6.49
CA THR A 295 -20.93 14.06 -5.19
C THR A 295 -19.65 13.25 -5.01
N VAL A 296 -19.65 11.98 -5.42
CA VAL A 296 -18.46 11.11 -5.36
C VAL A 296 -17.39 11.59 -6.33
N GLU A 297 -17.77 11.94 -7.55
CA GLU A 297 -16.88 12.52 -8.55
C GLU A 297 -16.20 13.79 -8.02
N GLU A 298 -16.98 14.75 -7.52
CA GLU A 298 -16.48 15.99 -6.92
C GLU A 298 -15.48 15.71 -5.78
N SER A 299 -15.82 14.81 -4.86
CA SER A 299 -14.95 14.44 -3.75
C SER A 299 -13.67 13.73 -4.20
N PHE A 300 -13.74 12.86 -5.21
CA PHE A 300 -12.57 12.17 -5.76
C PHE A 300 -11.63 13.16 -6.44
N LEU A 301 -12.16 14.07 -7.26
CA LEU A 301 -11.39 15.12 -7.91
C LEU A 301 -10.68 16.01 -6.86
N ASN A 302 -11.41 16.42 -5.81
CA ASN A 302 -10.86 17.19 -4.70
C ASN A 302 -9.76 16.44 -3.92
N ALA A 303 -9.82 15.10 -3.87
CA ALA A 303 -8.81 14.24 -3.28
C ALA A 303 -7.66 13.88 -4.24
N GLY A 304 -7.65 14.44 -5.46
CA GLY A 304 -6.66 14.17 -6.49
C GLY A 304 -6.80 12.78 -7.14
N ILE A 305 -7.94 12.12 -6.97
CA ILE A 305 -8.25 10.78 -7.48
C ILE A 305 -8.92 10.90 -8.86
N ASP A 306 -8.54 10.06 -9.81
CA ASP A 306 -9.26 9.91 -11.08
C ASP A 306 -10.55 9.09 -10.85
N PRO A 307 -11.76 9.67 -11.00
CA PRO A 307 -13.02 8.96 -10.74
C PRO A 307 -13.29 7.80 -11.70
N LEU A 308 -12.74 7.85 -12.91
CA LEU A 308 -12.86 6.79 -13.93
C LEU A 308 -11.80 5.70 -13.76
N ALA A 309 -10.72 5.99 -13.04
CA ALA A 309 -9.67 5.03 -12.71
C ALA A 309 -9.13 5.27 -11.29
N PRO A 310 -9.84 4.85 -10.22
CA PRO A 310 -9.47 5.14 -8.83
C PRO A 310 -8.05 4.71 -8.43
N GLY A 311 -7.44 3.77 -9.15
CA GLY A 311 -6.03 3.39 -8.99
C GLY A 311 -5.04 4.49 -9.35
N ARG A 312 -5.50 5.60 -9.94
CA ARG A 312 -4.71 6.72 -10.42
C ARG A 312 -4.96 7.98 -9.61
N ASN A 313 -3.94 8.82 -9.57
CA ASN A 313 -4.11 10.24 -9.26
C ASN A 313 -4.32 11.02 -10.57
N LEU A 314 -4.94 12.20 -10.52
CA LEU A 314 -5.15 13.05 -11.70
C LEU A 314 -3.84 13.36 -12.46
N ALA A 315 -2.76 13.58 -11.73
CA ALA A 315 -1.43 13.87 -12.29
C ALA A 315 -0.57 12.61 -12.55
N SER A 316 -1.12 11.41 -12.35
CA SER A 316 -0.36 10.16 -12.52
C SER A 316 -0.36 9.67 -13.96
N ARG A 317 0.70 8.94 -14.34
CA ARG A 317 0.77 8.27 -15.64
C ARG A 317 -0.34 7.21 -15.78
N PRO A 318 -0.67 6.78 -17.01
CA PRO A 318 -1.49 5.60 -17.21
C PRO A 318 -0.92 4.40 -16.45
N CYS A 319 -1.80 3.53 -15.95
CA CYS A 319 -1.37 2.26 -15.37
C CYS A 319 -0.75 1.38 -16.47
N PRO A 320 0.19 0.48 -16.10
CA PRO A 320 0.64 -0.58 -17.00
C PRO A 320 -0.55 -1.37 -17.55
N ALA A 321 -0.44 -1.85 -18.80
CA ALA A 321 -1.46 -2.72 -19.39
C ALA A 321 -1.58 -4.05 -18.63
N SER A 322 -2.77 -4.64 -18.66
CA SER A 322 -3.00 -6.00 -18.17
C SER A 322 -2.19 -7.00 -18.99
N ALA A 323 -1.63 -8.01 -18.30
CA ALA A 323 -0.86 -9.09 -18.90
C ALA A 323 -1.76 -10.15 -19.56
#